data_AF-A0A955K095-F1
#
_entry.id   AF-A0A955K095-F1
#
_cell.length_a   1.000
_cell.length_b   1.000
_cell.length_c   1.000
_cell.angle_alpha   90.00
_cell.angle_beta   90.00
_cell.angle_gamma   90.00
#
_symmetry.space_group_name_H-M   'P 1'
#
loop_
_entity.id
_entity.type
_entity.pdbx_description
1 polymer ?
#
loop_
_entity_poly.entity_id
_entity_poly.type
_entity_poly.pdbx_seq_one_letter_code
_entity_poly.pdbx_strand_id
1 'polypeptide(L)'
;MREISSQRLNETGPISFASQNGELYLYDGLSTPFSNDVIVLSEEHKQQIEDFASGAAENYTTEDTQAYNMFGIPTLVARVDCTIGKNGVMLPYEMEDSPSGQGITDIIHKSIGRAGIKDVILGHYEELLNSPPTVIISNERGHGTDDGLIVGDSKYINIGNVPEDLRINGPVIVKAIPGSKTSRDPYLQFQQQAVAPLVTEGDKTYAEKVGILTAVKSEDDLLVDLNGDLSSQVVKSRLGSMAMGISIYLSRSDRERYGKARTVTASRLKRDLSKYCEQNKGALVQEFLPPFQIVNSEDRTNAILRVFTLLSSESGVVSAEAVGGCYVARNEVLLHGASNAVSGAVLV
;
A
#
# COMPACT_ATOMS: atom_id res chain seq x y z
N MET A 1 16.09 -20.30 -5.17
CA MET A 1 15.61 -19.31 -4.18
C MET A 1 16.80 -18.82 -3.40
N ARG A 2 16.95 -17.51 -3.23
CA ARG A 2 18.00 -16.91 -2.40
C ARG A 2 17.32 -16.10 -1.30
N GLU A 3 17.59 -16.45 -0.05
CA GLU A 3 17.03 -15.76 1.11
C GLU A 3 17.95 -14.60 1.54
N ILE A 4 17.34 -13.45 1.82
CA ILE A 4 17.98 -12.22 2.27
C ILE A 4 17.32 -11.85 3.60
N SER A 5 18.08 -11.92 4.69
CA SER A 5 17.59 -11.43 5.98
C SER A 5 17.29 -9.94 5.91
N SER A 6 16.14 -9.53 6.44
CA SER A 6 15.75 -8.12 6.59
C SER A 6 16.77 -7.29 7.37
N GLN A 7 17.56 -7.89 8.27
CA GLN A 7 18.66 -7.22 8.95
C GLN A 7 19.72 -6.71 7.99
N ARG A 8 19.87 -7.33 6.81
CA ARG A 8 20.81 -6.85 5.79
C ARG A 8 20.33 -5.61 5.07
N LEU A 9 19.03 -5.29 5.14
CA LEU A 9 18.45 -4.09 4.52
C LEU A 9 18.94 -2.79 5.18
N ASN A 10 19.49 -2.87 6.39
CA ASN A 10 20.07 -1.72 7.09
C ASN A 10 21.54 -1.42 6.70
N GLU A 11 22.18 -2.30 5.91
CA GLU A 11 23.58 -2.16 5.51
C GLU A 11 23.77 -0.87 4.68
N THR A 12 24.96 -0.24 4.78
CA THR A 12 25.21 1.10 4.19
C THR A 12 25.35 1.13 2.67
N GLY A 13 25.16 0.00 1.99
CA GLY A 13 25.35 -0.15 0.55
C GLY A 13 24.23 -0.92 -0.15
N PRO A 14 24.22 -0.92 -1.49
CA PRO A 14 23.24 -1.68 -2.25
C PRO A 14 23.39 -3.18 -2.05
N ILE A 15 22.25 -3.87 -2.00
CA ILE A 15 22.20 -5.32 -1.83
C ILE A 15 22.06 -5.97 -3.20
N SER A 16 22.90 -6.97 -3.47
CA SER A 16 22.82 -7.71 -4.73
C SER A 16 21.56 -8.59 -4.76
N PHE A 17 20.71 -8.35 -5.76
CA PHE A 17 19.54 -9.15 -6.10
C PHE A 17 19.84 -9.90 -7.40
N ALA A 18 19.26 -11.09 -7.54
CA ALA A 18 19.28 -11.88 -8.76
C ALA A 18 18.50 -11.18 -9.89
N SER A 19 18.74 -11.65 -11.11
CA SER A 19 18.00 -11.22 -12.29
C SER A 19 16.52 -11.57 -12.18
N GLN A 20 15.69 -10.91 -12.99
CA GLN A 20 14.30 -11.31 -13.17
C GLN A 20 14.21 -12.77 -13.62
N ASN A 21 13.26 -13.52 -13.08
CA ASN A 21 13.13 -14.97 -13.32
C ASN A 21 11.99 -15.31 -14.28
N GLY A 22 11.10 -14.36 -14.55
CA GLY A 22 9.99 -14.51 -15.49
C GLY A 22 8.96 -13.41 -15.33
N GLU A 23 7.79 -13.61 -15.95
CA GLU A 23 6.64 -12.72 -15.87
C GLU A 23 5.43 -13.46 -15.30
N LEU A 24 4.65 -12.78 -14.45
CA LEU A 24 3.38 -13.27 -13.91
C LEU A 24 2.24 -12.48 -14.53
N TYR A 25 1.27 -13.19 -15.11
CA TYR A 25 0.07 -12.60 -15.68
C TYR A 25 -0.99 -12.37 -14.59
N LEU A 26 -1.57 -11.18 -14.58
CA LEU A 26 -2.46 -10.70 -13.52
C LEU A 26 -3.93 -10.71 -13.99
N TYR A 27 -4.32 -9.68 -14.75
CA TYR A 27 -5.66 -9.46 -15.29
C TYR A 27 -5.53 -8.61 -16.56
N ASP A 28 -6.52 -8.65 -17.45
CA ASP A 28 -6.59 -7.81 -18.67
C ASP A 28 -5.29 -7.80 -19.51
N GLY A 29 -4.54 -8.91 -19.52
CA GLY A 29 -3.27 -9.03 -20.24
C GLY A 29 -2.07 -8.33 -19.58
N LEU A 30 -2.24 -7.71 -18.40
CA LEU A 30 -1.15 -7.15 -17.61
C LEU A 30 -0.27 -8.26 -17.04
N SER A 31 1.04 -8.08 -17.17
CA SER A 31 2.04 -8.91 -16.53
C SER A 31 2.97 -8.08 -15.63
N THR A 32 3.59 -8.73 -14.66
CA THR A 32 4.65 -8.14 -13.84
C THR A 32 5.85 -9.09 -13.76
N PRO A 33 7.07 -8.58 -13.98
CA PRO A 33 8.29 -9.33 -13.72
C PRO A 33 8.39 -9.78 -12.25
N PHE A 34 8.94 -10.97 -12.01
CA PHE A 34 9.19 -11.46 -10.66
C PHE A 34 10.61 -11.98 -10.42
N SER A 35 11.02 -12.00 -9.15
CA SER A 35 12.29 -12.54 -8.69
C SER A 35 12.11 -13.72 -7.73
N ASN A 36 13.09 -14.63 -7.76
CA ASN A 36 13.25 -15.74 -6.82
C ASN A 36 14.07 -15.37 -5.56
N ASP A 37 14.51 -14.11 -5.46
CA ASP A 37 15.00 -13.59 -4.17
C ASP A 37 13.84 -13.42 -3.21
N VAL A 38 14.13 -13.69 -1.95
CA VAL A 38 13.15 -13.69 -0.88
C VAL A 38 13.71 -12.88 0.26
N ILE A 39 12.95 -11.90 0.74
CA ILE A 39 13.28 -11.19 1.97
C ILE A 39 12.62 -11.92 3.13
N VAL A 40 13.38 -12.25 4.17
CA VAL A 40 12.86 -12.87 5.39
C VAL A 40 12.91 -11.83 6.51
N LEU A 41 11.74 -11.47 7.04
CA LEU A 41 11.65 -10.54 8.16
C LEU A 41 12.20 -11.19 9.44
N SER A 42 12.81 -10.37 10.30
CA SER A 42 13.05 -10.77 11.69
C SER A 42 11.77 -10.60 12.48
N GLU A 43 11.65 -11.30 13.61
CA GLU A 43 10.55 -11.11 14.56
C GLU A 43 10.39 -9.65 14.99
N GLU A 44 11.51 -8.92 15.14
CA GLU A 44 11.49 -7.49 15.46
C GLU A 44 10.83 -6.65 14.35
N HIS A 45 11.20 -6.87 13.08
CA HIS A 45 10.59 -6.15 11.97
C HIS A 45 9.13 -6.54 11.75
N LYS A 46 8.79 -7.81 11.96
CA LYS A 46 7.41 -8.30 11.97
C LYS A 46 6.59 -7.55 13.02
N GLN A 47 7.06 -7.53 14.27
CA GLN A 47 6.38 -6.84 15.38
C GLN A 47 6.22 -5.33 15.09
N GLN A 48 7.25 -4.66 14.56
CA GLN A 48 7.14 -3.23 14.20
C GLN A 48 6.08 -2.97 13.13
N ILE A 49 5.88 -3.89 12.18
CA ILE A 49 4.82 -3.82 11.16
C ILE A 49 3.44 -4.03 11.79
N GLU A 50 3.31 -5.01 12.68
CA GLU A 50 2.06 -5.29 13.40
C GLU A 50 1.67 -4.13 14.32
N ASP A 51 2.62 -3.59 15.08
CA ASP A 51 2.43 -2.42 15.96
C ASP A 51 2.01 -1.17 15.17
N PHE A 52 2.62 -0.96 14.00
CA PHE A 52 2.22 0.14 13.13
C PHE A 52 0.81 -0.07 12.57
N ALA A 53 0.49 -1.30 12.12
CA ALA A 53 -0.82 -1.59 11.55
C ALA A 53 -1.95 -1.45 12.57
N SER A 54 -1.77 -1.95 13.79
CA SER A 54 -2.74 -1.82 14.88
C SER A 54 -2.92 -0.35 15.29
N GLY A 55 -1.82 0.37 15.54
CA GLY A 55 -1.86 1.79 15.88
C GLY A 55 -2.44 2.67 14.77
N ALA A 56 -2.18 2.34 13.51
CA ALA A 56 -2.82 3.00 12.37
C ALA A 56 -4.33 2.74 12.36
N ALA A 57 -4.75 1.47 12.47
CA ALA A 57 -6.16 1.07 12.44
C ALA A 57 -7.01 1.76 13.51
N GLU A 58 -6.49 1.95 14.72
CA GLU A 58 -7.15 2.71 15.81
C GLU A 58 -7.36 4.20 15.48
N ASN A 59 -6.56 4.74 14.55
CA ASN A 59 -6.53 6.16 14.22
C ASN A 59 -7.21 6.51 12.90
N TYR A 60 -7.77 5.54 12.18
CA TYR A 60 -8.48 5.81 10.92
C TYR A 60 -9.71 6.71 11.10
N THR A 61 -10.08 7.38 10.00
CA THR A 61 -11.37 8.07 9.93
C THR A 61 -12.48 7.04 9.91
N THR A 62 -13.42 7.19 10.83
CA THR A 62 -14.53 6.24 11.01
C THR A 62 -15.51 6.34 9.84
N GLU A 63 -15.97 5.19 9.37
CA GLU A 63 -17.06 5.06 8.39
C GLU A 63 -17.92 3.87 8.81
N ASP A 64 -19.26 4.02 8.74
CA ASP A 64 -20.25 3.02 9.20
C ASP A 64 -20.28 1.77 8.29
N THR A 65 -19.14 1.11 8.18
CA THR A 65 -18.91 -0.13 7.45
C THR A 65 -19.21 -1.33 8.34
N GLN A 66 -19.37 -2.52 7.76
CA GLN A 66 -19.50 -3.75 8.53
C GLN A 66 -18.29 -3.99 9.45
N ALA A 67 -17.07 -3.77 8.92
CA ALA A 67 -15.83 -3.92 9.69
C ALA A 67 -15.81 -2.99 10.92
N TYR A 68 -16.16 -1.71 10.73
CA TYR A 68 -16.19 -0.76 11.84
C TYR A 68 -17.30 -1.06 12.84
N ASN A 69 -18.50 -1.38 12.37
CA ASN A 69 -19.64 -1.65 13.24
C ASN A 69 -19.46 -2.92 14.10
N MET A 70 -18.80 -3.95 13.56
CA MET A 70 -18.59 -5.21 14.26
C MET A 70 -17.32 -5.21 15.11
N PHE A 71 -16.24 -4.58 14.61
CA PHE A 71 -14.90 -4.73 15.17
C PHE A 71 -14.23 -3.40 15.54
N GLY A 72 -14.84 -2.24 15.21
CA GLY A 72 -14.27 -0.93 15.50
C GLY A 72 -13.00 -0.59 14.70
N ILE A 73 -12.72 -1.32 13.61
CA ILE A 73 -11.54 -1.15 12.74
C ILE A 73 -11.95 -0.81 11.31
N PRO A 74 -11.09 -0.11 10.53
CA PRO A 74 -11.44 0.35 9.18
C PRO A 74 -11.56 -0.80 8.16
N THR A 75 -10.77 -1.86 8.33
CA THR A 75 -10.70 -3.01 7.43
C THR A 75 -10.25 -4.25 8.19
N LEU A 76 -10.51 -5.44 7.63
CA LEU A 76 -10.00 -6.70 8.17
C LEU A 76 -8.67 -7.15 7.56
N VAL A 77 -8.31 -6.60 6.40
CA VAL A 77 -7.03 -6.89 5.73
C VAL A 77 -6.44 -5.57 5.26
N ALA A 78 -5.25 -5.28 5.77
CA ALA A 78 -4.49 -4.09 5.41
C ALA A 78 -3.15 -4.48 4.76
N ARG A 79 -2.47 -3.50 4.17
CA ARG A 79 -1.09 -3.66 3.71
C ARG A 79 -0.24 -2.51 4.21
N VAL A 80 0.87 -2.82 4.86
CA VAL A 80 1.87 -1.85 5.29
C VAL A 80 2.94 -1.75 4.21
N ASP A 81 3.09 -0.55 3.64
CA ASP A 81 4.17 -0.23 2.72
C ASP A 81 5.29 0.46 3.52
N CYS A 82 6.48 -0.13 3.55
CA CYS A 82 7.58 0.34 4.40
C CYS A 82 8.98 0.08 3.82
N THR A 83 9.99 0.61 4.51
CA THR A 83 11.42 0.34 4.28
C THR A 83 12.10 0.05 5.62
N ILE A 84 13.35 -0.41 5.60
CA ILE A 84 14.18 -0.55 6.81
C ILE A 84 15.23 0.54 6.81
N GLY A 85 15.25 1.35 7.86
CA GLY A 85 16.21 2.43 8.05
C GLY A 85 17.63 1.91 8.34
N LYS A 86 18.62 2.81 8.25
CA LYS A 86 20.03 2.49 8.54
C LYS A 86 20.28 2.03 9.98
N ASN A 87 19.39 2.42 10.90
CA ASN A 87 19.42 1.99 12.30
C ASN A 87 18.75 0.63 12.52
N GLY A 88 18.26 -0.04 11.46
CA GLY A 88 17.54 -1.30 11.55
C GLY A 88 16.08 -1.14 12.01
N VAL A 89 15.54 0.07 12.02
CA VAL A 89 14.13 0.31 12.40
C VAL A 89 13.26 0.37 11.14
N MET A 90 12.09 -0.26 11.17
CA MET A 90 11.09 -0.14 10.12
C MET A 90 10.57 1.31 10.03
N LEU A 91 10.54 1.84 8.81
CA LEU A 91 10.04 3.18 8.50
C LEU A 91 8.80 3.05 7.60
N PRO A 92 7.59 3.37 8.09
CA PRO A 92 6.36 3.20 7.34
C PRO A 92 6.10 4.36 6.38
N TYR A 93 5.68 4.03 5.16
CA TYR A 93 5.19 5.01 4.18
C TYR A 93 3.68 5.25 4.34
N GLU A 94 2.92 4.15 4.43
CA GLU A 94 1.47 4.12 4.62
C GLU A 94 0.98 2.72 5.01
N MET A 95 -0.19 2.67 5.62
CA MET A 95 -1.09 1.51 5.61
C MET A 95 -2.17 1.74 4.53
N GLU A 96 -2.43 0.73 3.71
CA GLU A 96 -3.54 0.70 2.76
C GLU A 96 -4.67 -0.15 3.34
N ASP A 97 -5.86 0.44 3.44
CA ASP A 97 -7.08 -0.09 4.05
C ASP A 97 -7.92 -0.97 3.09
N SER A 98 -7.69 -0.82 1.79
CA SER A 98 -8.26 -1.67 0.75
C SER A 98 -7.16 -2.13 -0.21
N PRO A 99 -6.19 -2.94 0.26
CA PRO A 99 -4.99 -3.18 -0.52
C PRO A 99 -5.27 -4.07 -1.72
N SER A 100 -4.68 -3.72 -2.87
CA SER A 100 -4.50 -4.62 -4.03
C SER A 100 -3.15 -5.34 -3.92
N GLY A 101 -2.87 -6.29 -4.81
CA GLY A 101 -1.59 -7.02 -4.84
C GLY A 101 -1.59 -8.33 -4.05
N GLN A 102 -2.75 -8.78 -3.56
CA GLN A 102 -2.87 -10.03 -2.81
C GLN A 102 -2.65 -11.23 -3.73
N GLY A 103 -3.27 -11.21 -4.92
CA GLY A 103 -3.18 -12.28 -5.92
C GLY A 103 -1.76 -12.50 -6.43
N ILE A 104 -1.05 -11.42 -6.76
CA ILE A 104 0.35 -11.50 -7.18
C ILE A 104 1.24 -12.03 -6.05
N THR A 105 0.97 -11.62 -4.82
CA THR A 105 1.74 -12.08 -3.66
C THR A 105 1.52 -13.58 -3.43
N ASP A 106 0.28 -14.06 -3.52
CA ASP A 106 -0.05 -15.49 -3.44
C ASP A 106 0.70 -16.32 -4.49
N ILE A 107 0.72 -15.86 -5.76
CA ILE A 107 1.44 -16.54 -6.84
C ILE A 107 2.95 -16.54 -6.61
N ILE A 108 3.53 -15.41 -6.19
CA ILE A 108 4.97 -15.31 -5.90
C ILE A 108 5.37 -16.25 -4.76
N HIS A 109 4.57 -16.33 -3.69
CA HIS A 109 4.84 -17.25 -2.57
C HIS A 109 4.77 -18.72 -3.01
N LYS A 110 3.78 -19.07 -3.83
CA LYS A 110 3.65 -20.43 -4.39
C LYS A 110 4.80 -20.78 -5.34
N SER A 111 5.28 -19.82 -6.15
CA SER A 111 6.35 -20.07 -7.14
C SER A 111 7.70 -20.38 -6.48
N ILE A 112 7.92 -19.88 -5.26
CA ILE A 112 9.09 -20.23 -4.44
C ILE A 112 8.86 -21.47 -3.56
N GLY A 113 7.76 -22.22 -3.76
CA GLY A 113 7.47 -23.45 -3.03
C GLY A 113 6.98 -23.25 -1.59
N ARG A 114 6.47 -22.05 -1.25
CA ARG A 114 5.82 -21.77 0.03
C ARG A 114 4.30 -21.88 -0.12
N ALA A 115 3.59 -21.95 1.02
CA ALA A 115 2.15 -21.73 1.02
C ALA A 115 1.87 -20.29 0.56
N GLY A 116 0.86 -20.09 -0.27
CA GLY A 116 0.44 -18.75 -0.67
C GLY A 116 -0.41 -18.09 0.40
N ILE A 117 -0.59 -16.76 0.31
CA ILE A 117 -1.33 -15.98 1.30
C ILE A 117 -2.87 -16.07 1.14
N LYS A 118 -3.36 -16.62 0.03
CA LYS A 118 -4.80 -16.70 -0.28
C LYS A 118 -5.60 -17.38 0.82
N ASP A 119 -5.18 -18.57 1.24
CA ASP A 119 -5.96 -19.38 2.18
C ASP A 119 -5.96 -18.75 3.57
N VAL A 120 -4.87 -18.08 3.95
CA VAL A 120 -4.75 -17.34 5.21
C VAL A 120 -5.70 -16.13 5.23
N ILE A 121 -5.71 -15.33 4.15
CA ILE A 121 -6.62 -14.18 4.01
C ILE A 121 -8.08 -14.62 3.98
N LEU A 122 -8.43 -15.64 3.20
CA LEU A 122 -9.80 -16.14 3.12
C LEU A 122 -10.26 -16.78 4.43
N GLY A 123 -9.36 -17.49 5.13
CA GLY A 123 -9.61 -18.04 6.45
C GLY A 123 -9.93 -16.96 7.48
N HIS A 124 -9.20 -15.84 7.46
CA HIS A 124 -9.47 -14.68 8.32
C HIS A 124 -10.87 -14.09 8.12
N TYR A 125 -11.29 -13.93 6.86
CA TYR A 125 -12.65 -13.50 6.56
C TYR A 125 -13.71 -14.53 6.99
N GLU A 126 -13.46 -15.82 6.76
CA GLU A 126 -14.38 -16.88 7.17
C GLU A 126 -14.55 -16.93 8.69
N GLU A 127 -13.47 -16.80 9.45
CA GLU A 127 -13.48 -16.79 10.91
C GLU A 127 -14.31 -15.62 11.47
N LEU A 128 -14.08 -14.41 10.95
CA LEU A 128 -14.72 -13.20 11.48
C LEU A 128 -16.12 -12.96 10.94
N LEU A 129 -16.40 -13.35 9.69
CA LEU A 129 -17.63 -12.99 8.97
C LEU A 129 -18.46 -14.18 8.50
N ASN A 130 -17.98 -15.42 8.66
CA ASN A 130 -18.58 -16.65 8.11
C ASN A 130 -18.76 -16.64 6.58
N SER A 131 -17.99 -15.81 5.86
CA SER A 131 -17.95 -15.77 4.40
C SER A 131 -16.86 -14.81 3.89
N PRO A 132 -16.10 -15.17 2.83
CA PRO A 132 -15.26 -14.21 2.13
C PRO A 132 -16.07 -13.06 1.50
N PRO A 133 -15.51 -11.85 1.36
CA PRO A 133 -16.20 -10.75 0.73
C PRO A 133 -16.36 -10.96 -0.78
N THR A 134 -17.40 -10.36 -1.35
CA THR A 134 -17.48 -10.12 -2.80
C THR A 134 -16.73 -8.83 -3.12
N VAL A 135 -15.79 -8.90 -4.06
CA VAL A 135 -15.01 -7.74 -4.54
C VAL A 135 -15.71 -7.14 -5.75
N ILE A 136 -16.01 -5.85 -5.69
CA ILE A 136 -16.65 -5.08 -6.76
C ILE A 136 -15.67 -4.01 -7.23
N ILE A 137 -15.33 -4.02 -8.51
CA ILE A 137 -14.49 -2.98 -9.13
C ILE A 137 -15.39 -1.91 -9.73
N SER A 138 -15.19 -0.65 -9.30
CA SER A 138 -15.94 0.46 -9.85
C SER A 138 -15.66 0.65 -11.34
N ASN A 139 -16.71 0.82 -12.14
CA ASN A 139 -16.62 1.07 -13.58
C ASN A 139 -15.68 2.22 -13.95
N GLU A 140 -15.68 3.29 -13.14
CA GLU A 140 -14.84 4.48 -13.36
C GLU A 140 -13.34 4.16 -13.25
N ARG A 141 -12.95 3.09 -12.55
CA ARG A 141 -11.55 2.67 -12.45
C ARG A 141 -11.02 2.22 -13.80
N GLY A 142 -11.87 1.72 -14.69
CA GLY A 142 -11.54 1.36 -16.07
C GLY A 142 -10.61 0.15 -16.24
N HIS A 143 -10.21 -0.50 -15.14
CA HIS A 143 -9.38 -1.71 -15.14
C HIS A 143 -9.64 -2.54 -13.87
N GLY A 144 -9.39 -3.85 -13.94
CA GLY A 144 -9.52 -4.76 -12.80
C GLY A 144 -8.43 -4.61 -11.73
N THR A 145 -8.41 -5.57 -10.80
CA THR A 145 -7.31 -5.86 -9.86
C THR A 145 -6.99 -7.35 -9.90
N ASP A 146 -5.92 -7.73 -9.20
CA ASP A 146 -5.56 -9.12 -8.98
C ASP A 146 -6.37 -9.80 -7.86
N ASP A 147 -7.35 -9.10 -7.27
CA ASP A 147 -8.19 -9.63 -6.18
C ASP A 147 -9.03 -10.84 -6.64
N GLY A 148 -9.37 -10.92 -7.93
CA GLY A 148 -10.06 -12.08 -8.52
C GLY A 148 -9.29 -13.39 -8.38
N LEU A 149 -7.96 -13.35 -8.31
CA LEU A 149 -7.11 -14.53 -8.05
C LEU A 149 -7.29 -15.05 -6.60
N ILE A 150 -7.69 -14.18 -5.67
CA ILE A 150 -7.96 -14.51 -4.28
C ILE A 150 -9.39 -15.00 -4.12
N VAL A 151 -10.39 -14.14 -4.36
CA VAL A 151 -11.78 -14.47 -4.07
C VAL A 151 -12.45 -15.38 -5.12
N GLY A 152 -11.83 -15.52 -6.30
CA GLY A 152 -12.34 -16.28 -7.43
C GLY A 152 -13.45 -15.57 -8.20
N ASP A 153 -13.70 -16.02 -9.42
CA ASP A 153 -14.62 -15.38 -10.37
C ASP A 153 -16.06 -15.21 -9.83
N SER A 154 -16.52 -16.14 -8.98
CA SER A 154 -17.86 -16.06 -8.39
C SER A 154 -18.05 -14.93 -7.39
N LYS A 155 -16.94 -14.41 -6.83
CA LYS A 155 -16.94 -13.32 -5.84
C LYS A 155 -16.17 -12.10 -6.36
N TYR A 156 -15.87 -12.03 -7.65
CA TYR A 156 -15.17 -10.92 -8.28
C TYR A 156 -16.00 -10.32 -9.39
N ILE A 157 -16.47 -9.09 -9.19
CA ILE A 157 -17.34 -8.36 -10.11
C ILE A 157 -16.54 -7.20 -10.70
N ASN A 158 -16.13 -7.37 -11.95
CA ASN A 158 -15.53 -6.33 -12.78
C ASN A 158 -16.42 -6.22 -14.04
N ILE A 159 -17.01 -5.06 -14.35
CA ILE A 159 -17.52 -4.61 -15.68
C ILE A 159 -18.64 -3.54 -15.56
N GLY A 160 -18.43 -2.44 -16.29
CA GLY A 160 -19.30 -1.58 -17.13
C GLY A 160 -20.81 -1.34 -16.91
N ASN A 161 -21.48 -1.94 -15.93
CA ASN A 161 -22.82 -1.56 -15.43
C ASN A 161 -23.09 -2.47 -14.24
N VAL A 162 -22.64 -2.06 -13.06
CA VAL A 162 -23.17 -2.65 -11.82
C VAL A 162 -24.67 -2.48 -11.88
N PRO A 163 -25.44 -3.59 -11.95
CA PRO A 163 -26.88 -3.49 -12.10
C PRO A 163 -27.44 -2.59 -10.99
N GLU A 164 -28.37 -1.68 -11.32
CA GLU A 164 -29.04 -0.85 -10.30
C GLU A 164 -29.69 -1.73 -9.21
N ASP A 165 -30.00 -2.99 -9.55
CA ASP A 165 -30.56 -4.02 -8.68
C ASP A 165 -29.53 -5.06 -8.20
N LEU A 166 -28.22 -4.80 -8.28
CA LEU A 166 -27.22 -5.73 -7.77
C LEU A 166 -27.45 -5.97 -6.28
N ARG A 167 -27.88 -7.18 -5.94
CA ARG A 167 -28.03 -7.62 -4.56
C ARG A 167 -26.93 -8.61 -4.24
N ILE A 168 -26.07 -8.21 -3.31
CA ILE A 168 -25.10 -9.12 -2.71
C ILE A 168 -25.58 -9.45 -1.31
N ASN A 169 -25.61 -10.75 -1.01
CA ASN A 169 -25.83 -11.26 0.32
C ASN A 169 -24.46 -11.56 0.93
N GLY A 170 -24.08 -10.78 1.94
CA GLY A 170 -22.83 -10.97 2.68
C GLY A 170 -21.87 -9.80 2.55
N PRO A 171 -20.62 -9.99 3.00
CA PRO A 171 -19.63 -8.91 3.05
C PRO A 171 -19.14 -8.50 1.66
N VAL A 172 -18.71 -7.25 1.52
CA VAL A 172 -18.24 -6.70 0.24
C VAL A 172 -16.99 -5.83 0.39
N ILE A 173 -16.17 -5.80 -0.65
CA ILE A 173 -15.11 -4.81 -0.83
C ILE A 173 -15.41 -4.09 -2.14
N VAL A 174 -15.62 -2.78 -2.07
CA VAL A 174 -15.78 -1.96 -3.26
C VAL A 174 -14.47 -1.23 -3.52
N LYS A 175 -13.90 -1.42 -4.71
CA LYS A 175 -12.70 -0.72 -5.16
C LYS A 175 -13.09 0.46 -6.05
N ALA A 176 -13.26 1.63 -5.44
CA ALA A 176 -13.54 2.87 -6.15
C ALA A 176 -12.23 3.65 -6.43
N ILE A 177 -12.33 4.79 -7.12
CA ILE A 177 -11.25 5.79 -7.17
C ILE A 177 -11.39 6.67 -5.92
N PRO A 178 -10.40 6.69 -5.02
CA PRO A 178 -10.46 7.51 -3.81
C PRO A 178 -10.72 8.98 -4.07
N GLY A 179 -11.64 9.55 -3.32
CA GLY A 179 -12.08 10.94 -3.47
C GLY A 179 -13.01 11.21 -4.67
N SER A 180 -13.22 10.24 -5.57
CA SER A 180 -14.14 10.38 -6.69
C SER A 180 -15.56 9.99 -6.30
N LYS A 181 -16.45 10.99 -6.19
CA LYS A 181 -17.88 10.75 -5.94
C LYS A 181 -18.52 9.91 -7.03
N THR A 182 -18.22 10.16 -8.30
CA THR A 182 -18.81 9.40 -9.43
C THR A 182 -18.42 7.93 -9.39
N SER A 183 -17.19 7.63 -8.96
CA SER A 183 -16.71 6.25 -8.83
C SER A 183 -17.33 5.51 -7.63
N ARG A 184 -17.78 6.24 -6.61
CA ARG A 184 -18.20 5.70 -5.31
C ARG A 184 -19.71 5.68 -5.10
N ASP A 185 -20.40 6.77 -5.45
CA ASP A 185 -21.81 7.00 -5.11
C ASP A 185 -22.76 5.87 -5.56
N PRO A 186 -22.58 5.21 -6.73
CA PRO A 186 -23.39 4.06 -7.13
C PRO A 186 -23.32 2.85 -6.17
N TYR A 187 -22.30 2.80 -5.31
CA TYR A 187 -22.01 1.67 -4.44
C TYR A 187 -22.32 1.96 -2.96
N LEU A 188 -22.80 3.16 -2.61
CA LEU A 188 -23.10 3.52 -1.21
C LEU A 188 -24.16 2.64 -0.57
N GLN A 189 -25.02 2.01 -1.36
CA GLN A 189 -25.98 0.99 -0.91
C GLN A 189 -25.30 -0.21 -0.21
N PHE A 190 -24.02 -0.45 -0.49
CA PHE A 190 -23.22 -1.52 0.11
C PHE A 190 -22.45 -1.10 1.36
N GLN A 191 -22.50 0.17 1.79
CA GLN A 191 -21.67 0.69 2.88
C GLN A 191 -21.76 -0.17 4.15
N GLN A 192 -22.96 -0.54 4.57
CA GLN A 192 -23.19 -1.36 5.78
C GLN A 192 -22.72 -2.82 5.65
N GLN A 193 -22.43 -3.29 4.43
CA GLN A 193 -21.84 -4.61 4.15
C GLN A 193 -20.33 -4.53 3.92
N ALA A 194 -19.78 -3.32 3.78
CA ALA A 194 -18.41 -3.13 3.37
C ALA A 194 -17.45 -3.57 4.49
N VAL A 195 -16.38 -4.27 4.12
CA VAL A 195 -15.31 -4.71 5.06
C VAL A 195 -14.01 -3.93 4.88
N ALA A 196 -14.09 -2.86 4.08
CA ALA A 196 -13.08 -1.84 3.90
C ALA A 196 -13.80 -0.50 3.62
N PRO A 197 -13.16 0.66 3.82
CA PRO A 197 -13.80 1.94 3.63
C PRO A 197 -14.18 2.20 2.17
N LEU A 198 -15.28 2.93 1.95
CA LEU A 198 -15.76 3.31 0.62
C LEU A 198 -15.71 4.83 0.42
N VAL A 199 -16.08 5.60 1.45
CA VAL A 199 -16.05 7.07 1.47
C VAL A 199 -14.69 7.60 1.90
N THR A 200 -14.07 6.98 2.89
CA THR A 200 -12.79 7.38 3.47
C THR A 200 -11.60 6.58 2.93
N GLU A 201 -11.80 5.74 1.91
CA GLU A 201 -10.73 4.98 1.24
C GLU A 201 -9.54 5.88 0.89
N GLY A 202 -8.34 5.49 1.32
CA GLY A 202 -7.12 6.26 1.07
C GLY A 202 -6.98 7.57 1.84
N ASP A 203 -7.80 7.81 2.87
CA ASP A 203 -7.65 8.93 3.81
C ASP A 203 -6.41 8.72 4.69
N LYS A 204 -5.49 9.68 4.66
CA LYS A 204 -4.22 9.65 5.38
C LYS A 204 -4.26 10.41 6.71
N THR A 205 -5.45 10.72 7.23
CA THR A 205 -5.59 11.37 8.54
C THR A 205 -5.08 10.49 9.68
N TYR A 206 -5.14 9.16 9.57
CA TYR A 206 -4.51 8.26 10.56
C TYR A 206 -3.00 8.51 10.66
N ALA A 207 -2.35 8.74 9.52
CA ALA A 207 -0.92 8.94 9.41
C ALA A 207 -0.47 10.25 10.09
N GLU A 208 -1.35 11.25 10.13
CA GLU A 208 -1.16 12.46 10.94
C GLU A 208 -1.23 12.14 12.44
N LYS A 209 -2.25 11.40 12.88
CA LYS A 209 -2.46 11.07 14.30
C LYS A 209 -1.36 10.19 14.89
N VAL A 210 -0.81 9.26 14.09
CA VAL A 210 0.32 8.41 14.50
C VAL A 210 1.68 9.08 14.27
N GLY A 211 1.70 10.36 13.84
CA GLY A 211 2.91 11.19 13.78
C GLY A 211 3.85 10.91 12.61
N ILE A 212 3.42 10.17 11.58
CA ILE A 212 4.25 9.89 10.40
C ILE A 212 4.11 10.95 9.30
N LEU A 213 3.02 11.74 9.32
CA LEU A 213 2.74 12.81 8.38
C LEU A 213 2.36 14.10 9.13
N THR A 214 2.74 15.24 8.57
CA THR A 214 2.38 16.56 9.13
C THR A 214 1.44 17.27 8.18
N ALA A 215 0.32 17.80 8.69
CA ALA A 215 -0.57 18.63 7.89
C ALA A 215 0.07 19.98 7.55
N VAL A 216 -0.06 20.39 6.29
CA VAL A 216 0.51 21.64 5.77
C VAL A 216 -0.56 22.47 5.06
N LYS A 217 -0.40 23.79 5.09
CA LYS A 217 -1.37 24.77 4.55
C LYS A 217 -0.75 25.64 3.46
N SER A 218 0.54 25.96 3.55
CA SER A 218 1.24 26.78 2.57
C SER A 218 2.66 26.28 2.31
N GLU A 219 3.33 26.92 1.35
CA GLU A 219 4.73 26.62 1.02
C GLU A 219 5.69 26.87 2.20
N ASP A 220 5.31 27.72 3.15
CA ASP A 220 6.13 28.04 4.33
C ASP A 220 6.19 26.85 5.31
N ASP A 221 5.26 25.90 5.19
CA ASP A 221 5.24 24.68 6.00
C ASP A 221 6.08 23.55 5.39
N LEU A 222 6.70 23.76 4.21
CA LEU A 222 7.59 22.78 3.59
C LEU A 222 8.87 22.60 4.40
N LEU A 223 9.40 21.38 4.41
CA LEU A 223 10.61 21.07 5.17
C LEU A 223 11.82 21.75 4.53
N VAL A 224 12.58 22.48 5.34
CA VAL A 224 13.84 23.11 4.94
C VAL A 224 14.99 22.58 5.81
N ASP A 225 16.21 22.66 5.29
CA ASP A 225 17.42 22.31 6.01
C ASP A 225 17.91 23.48 6.88
N LEU A 226 19.06 23.30 7.54
CA LEU A 226 19.67 24.34 8.39
C LEU A 226 20.10 25.60 7.63
N ASN A 227 20.22 25.54 6.30
CA ASN A 227 20.56 26.66 5.44
C ASN A 227 19.32 27.36 4.86
N GLY A 228 18.12 26.83 5.12
CA GLY A 228 16.87 27.33 4.56
C GLY A 228 16.56 26.81 3.14
N ASP A 229 17.33 25.85 2.63
CA ASP A 229 17.04 25.17 1.38
C ASP A 229 16.03 24.05 1.59
N LEU A 230 15.22 23.71 0.58
CA LEU A 230 14.26 22.60 0.71
C LEU A 230 14.97 21.28 1.01
N SER A 231 14.51 20.60 2.07
CA SER A 231 14.91 19.24 2.41
C SER A 231 14.20 18.22 1.52
N SER A 232 14.81 17.04 1.35
CA SER A 232 14.15 15.90 0.69
C SER A 232 12.88 15.53 1.44
N GLN A 233 11.75 15.53 0.73
CA GLN A 233 10.44 15.37 1.33
C GLN A 233 9.41 14.86 0.33
N VAL A 234 8.31 14.36 0.87
CA VAL A 234 7.16 13.88 0.11
C VAL A 234 5.95 14.69 0.48
N VAL A 235 5.34 15.36 -0.50
CA VAL A 235 4.03 15.98 -0.35
C VAL A 235 2.97 14.99 -0.84
N LYS A 236 2.01 14.68 0.03
CA LYS A 236 0.90 13.77 -0.23
C LYS A 236 -0.42 14.52 -0.16
N SER A 237 -1.34 14.18 -1.04
CA SER A 237 -2.76 14.50 -0.89
C SER A 237 -3.33 13.81 0.35
N ARG A 238 -4.14 14.51 1.16
CA ARG A 238 -4.77 13.90 2.35
C ARG A 238 -5.68 12.72 1.98
N LEU A 239 -6.38 12.82 0.86
CA LEU A 239 -7.19 11.74 0.29
C LEU A 239 -6.61 11.30 -1.07
N GLY A 240 -6.33 10.00 -1.24
CA GLY A 240 -5.85 9.43 -2.52
C GLY A 240 -5.24 8.02 -2.37
N SER A 241 -5.03 7.30 -3.47
CA SER A 241 -4.39 5.96 -3.48
C SER A 241 -3.44 5.74 -4.66
N MET A 242 -2.76 4.59 -4.70
CA MET A 242 -2.00 4.09 -5.85
C MET A 242 -0.96 5.10 -6.38
N ALA A 243 -0.20 5.73 -5.48
CA ALA A 243 0.76 6.79 -5.79
C ALA A 243 0.18 8.06 -6.46
N MET A 244 -1.15 8.17 -6.61
CA MET A 244 -1.81 9.40 -7.04
C MET A 244 -1.75 10.44 -5.92
N GLY A 245 -1.47 11.68 -6.29
CA GLY A 245 -1.34 12.76 -5.32
C GLY A 245 -0.08 12.67 -4.47
N ILE A 246 0.99 12.03 -4.97
CA ILE A 246 2.31 12.00 -4.32
C ILE A 246 3.30 12.81 -5.16
N SER A 247 4.00 13.73 -4.52
CA SER A 247 5.07 14.54 -5.11
C SER A 247 6.34 14.40 -4.27
N ILE A 248 7.38 13.80 -4.85
CA ILE A 248 8.65 13.55 -4.17
C ILE A 248 9.68 14.59 -4.63
N TYR A 249 10.11 15.44 -3.71
CA TYR A 249 11.26 16.31 -3.93
C TYR A 249 12.48 15.69 -3.26
N LEU A 250 13.58 15.62 -4.01
CA LEU A 250 14.88 15.24 -3.47
C LEU A 250 15.86 16.40 -3.58
N SER A 251 16.67 16.57 -2.53
CA SER A 251 17.88 17.37 -2.51
C SER A 251 18.88 16.90 -3.57
N ARG A 252 19.91 17.69 -3.86
CA ARG A 252 20.93 17.29 -4.86
C ARG A 252 21.64 16.00 -4.47
N SER A 253 22.07 15.87 -3.21
CA SER A 253 22.77 14.70 -2.70
C SER A 253 21.89 13.44 -2.77
N ASP A 254 20.61 13.56 -2.44
CA ASP A 254 19.69 12.42 -2.51
C ASP A 254 19.34 12.03 -3.94
N ARG A 255 19.27 12.99 -4.89
CA ARG A 255 19.11 12.67 -6.31
C ARG A 255 20.30 11.91 -6.88
N GLU A 256 21.51 12.26 -6.45
CA GLU A 256 22.73 11.56 -6.87
C GLU A 256 22.74 10.11 -6.34
N ARG A 257 22.13 9.87 -5.17
CA ARG A 257 22.07 8.55 -4.53
C ARG A 257 20.93 7.66 -5.01
N TYR A 258 19.71 8.17 -5.04
CA TYR A 258 18.48 7.39 -5.30
C TYR A 258 17.94 7.54 -6.73
N GLY A 259 18.52 8.47 -7.50
CA GLY A 259 18.08 8.80 -8.84
C GLY A 259 17.04 9.93 -8.88
N LYS A 260 16.83 10.46 -10.09
CA LYS A 260 15.91 11.59 -10.36
C LYS A 260 14.56 11.17 -10.95
N ALA A 261 14.40 9.90 -11.32
CA ALA A 261 13.22 9.43 -12.02
C ALA A 261 11.98 9.50 -11.09
N ARG A 262 10.88 10.07 -11.60
CA ARG A 262 9.62 10.33 -10.86
C ARG A 262 9.76 11.27 -9.64
N THR A 263 10.80 12.09 -9.60
CA THR A 263 10.91 13.24 -8.67
C THR A 263 10.35 14.52 -9.28
N VAL A 264 10.10 15.53 -8.46
CA VAL A 264 9.64 16.85 -8.87
C VAL A 264 10.65 17.95 -8.53
N THR A 265 10.60 19.05 -9.28
CA THR A 265 11.32 20.28 -8.95
C THR A 265 10.67 21.00 -7.78
N ALA A 266 11.39 21.92 -7.12
CA ALA A 266 10.84 22.74 -6.04
C ALA A 266 9.58 23.51 -6.47
N SER A 267 9.61 24.16 -7.64
CA SER A 267 8.46 24.89 -8.19
C SER A 267 7.25 23.98 -8.45
N ARG A 268 7.50 22.74 -8.89
CA ARG A 268 6.43 21.76 -9.07
C ARG A 268 5.87 21.25 -7.74
N LEU A 269 6.74 21.00 -6.74
CA LEU A 269 6.32 20.59 -5.40
C LEU A 269 5.35 21.62 -4.80
N LYS A 270 5.71 22.90 -4.89
CA LYS A 270 4.90 24.04 -4.43
C LYS A 270 3.54 24.12 -5.13
N ARG A 271 3.52 24.00 -6.47
CA ARG A 271 2.27 23.97 -7.24
C ARG A 271 1.39 22.77 -6.87
N ASP A 272 1.99 21.59 -6.74
CA ASP A 272 1.27 20.36 -6.43
C ASP A 272 0.73 20.43 -4.97
N LEU A 273 1.46 21.05 -4.04
CA LEU A 273 0.98 21.40 -2.69
C LEU A 273 -0.26 22.30 -2.74
N SER A 274 -0.22 23.44 -3.44
CA SER A 274 -1.37 24.34 -3.55
C SER A 274 -2.59 23.60 -4.11
N LYS A 275 -2.38 22.77 -5.14
CA LYS A 275 -3.43 21.93 -5.72
C LYS A 275 -4.05 20.98 -4.68
N TYR A 276 -3.24 20.31 -3.88
CA TYR A 276 -3.75 19.36 -2.87
C TYR A 276 -4.50 20.06 -1.73
N CYS A 277 -4.01 21.24 -1.30
CA CYS A 277 -4.70 22.08 -0.32
C CYS A 277 -6.08 22.51 -0.81
N GLU A 278 -6.22 22.89 -2.09
CA GLU A 278 -7.47 23.36 -2.67
C GLU A 278 -8.47 22.23 -2.99
N GLN A 279 -7.97 21.10 -3.52
CA GLN A 279 -8.84 20.11 -4.19
C GLN A 279 -9.10 18.85 -3.36
N ASN A 280 -8.20 18.47 -2.44
CA ASN A 280 -8.20 17.12 -1.87
C ASN A 280 -8.27 17.07 -0.34
N LYS A 281 -9.05 17.98 0.26
CA LYS A 281 -9.21 18.10 1.72
C LYS A 281 -7.90 18.39 2.48
N GLY A 282 -6.86 18.84 1.80
CA GLY A 282 -5.59 19.22 2.40
C GLY A 282 -4.40 18.44 1.86
N ALA A 283 -3.22 18.92 2.25
CA ALA A 283 -1.94 18.31 1.94
C ALA A 283 -1.22 17.89 3.23
N LEU A 284 -0.40 16.86 3.09
CA LEU A 284 0.43 16.30 4.13
C LEU A 284 1.88 16.26 3.65
N VAL A 285 2.81 16.46 4.57
CA VAL A 285 4.25 16.39 4.31
C VAL A 285 4.86 15.26 5.14
N GLN A 286 5.78 14.53 4.50
CA GLN A 286 6.65 13.53 5.12
C GLN A 286 8.10 13.91 4.84
N GLU A 287 8.98 13.74 5.82
CA GLU A 287 10.40 13.63 5.51
C GLU A 287 10.62 12.47 4.53
N PHE A 288 11.54 12.62 3.57
CA PHE A 288 11.80 11.54 2.62
C PHE A 288 12.41 10.33 3.33
N LEU A 289 11.62 9.26 3.44
CA LEU A 289 12.07 7.97 3.96
C LEU A 289 12.73 7.19 2.80
N PRO A 290 14.04 6.92 2.85
CA PRO A 290 14.75 6.36 1.71
C PRO A 290 14.41 4.88 1.48
N PRO A 291 14.15 4.45 0.24
CA PRO A 291 14.03 3.04 -0.07
C PRO A 291 15.36 2.33 0.12
N PHE A 292 15.33 1.05 0.51
CA PHE A 292 16.57 0.28 0.55
C PHE A 292 17.11 0.09 -0.86
N GLN A 293 18.44 0.11 -0.98
CA GLN A 293 19.12 0.09 -2.27
C GLN A 293 19.41 -1.34 -2.69
N ILE A 294 19.19 -1.63 -3.96
CA ILE A 294 19.52 -2.92 -4.56
C ILE A 294 20.39 -2.72 -5.80
N VAL A 295 21.03 -3.80 -6.24
CA VAL A 295 21.69 -3.88 -7.55
C VAL A 295 21.28 -5.20 -8.20
N ASN A 296 20.76 -5.14 -9.42
CA ASN A 296 20.47 -6.29 -10.26
C ASN A 296 20.82 -6.02 -11.74
N SER A 297 20.64 -7.01 -12.60
CA SER A 297 20.92 -6.90 -14.04
C SER A 297 19.94 -6.02 -14.82
N GLU A 298 18.80 -5.67 -14.23
CA GLU A 298 17.73 -4.89 -14.84
C GLU A 298 17.77 -3.39 -14.43
N ASP A 299 18.90 -2.94 -13.89
CA ASP A 299 19.15 -1.57 -13.44
C ASP A 299 18.09 -1.06 -12.45
N ARG A 300 17.51 -1.95 -11.65
CA ARG A 300 16.63 -1.61 -10.53
C ARG A 300 17.52 -1.27 -9.35
N THR A 301 17.24 -0.13 -8.72
CA THR A 301 18.13 0.49 -7.72
C THR A 301 17.45 0.72 -6.39
N ASN A 302 16.12 0.88 -6.39
CA ASN A 302 15.33 1.20 -5.22
C ASN A 302 14.27 0.13 -4.98
N ALA A 303 14.03 -0.24 -3.72
CA ALA A 303 12.96 -1.16 -3.35
C ALA A 303 12.29 -0.81 -2.01
N ILE A 304 11.02 -1.22 -1.88
CA ILE A 304 10.22 -1.16 -0.65
C ILE A 304 9.63 -2.53 -0.33
N LEU A 305 9.24 -2.72 0.93
CA LEU A 305 8.46 -3.85 1.41
C LEU A 305 6.97 -3.49 1.39
N ARG A 306 6.13 -4.46 1.03
CA ARG A 306 4.67 -4.35 1.02
C ARG A 306 4.11 -5.58 1.70
N VAL A 307 3.74 -5.47 2.96
CA VAL A 307 3.42 -6.61 3.85
C VAL A 307 1.95 -6.57 4.22
N PHE A 308 1.24 -7.66 3.96
CA PHE A 308 -0.16 -7.79 4.34
C PHE A 308 -0.29 -8.10 5.83
N THR A 309 -1.23 -7.43 6.47
CA THR A 309 -1.59 -7.64 7.87
C THR A 309 -3.08 -7.98 7.98
N LEU A 310 -3.38 -9.00 8.76
CA LEU A 310 -4.74 -9.34 9.16
C LEU A 310 -5.08 -8.53 10.41
N LEU A 311 -6.19 -7.80 10.37
CA LEU A 311 -6.66 -7.01 11.49
C LEU A 311 -7.87 -7.68 12.13
N SER A 312 -7.89 -7.72 13.45
CA SER A 312 -9.04 -8.13 14.25
C SER A 312 -9.16 -7.24 15.48
N SER A 313 -10.30 -7.32 16.15
CA SER A 313 -10.53 -6.59 17.38
C SER A 313 -11.44 -7.39 18.29
N GLU A 314 -10.99 -7.61 19.52
CA GLU A 314 -11.75 -8.26 20.57
C GLU A 314 -11.84 -7.33 21.77
N SER A 315 -13.06 -7.10 22.26
CA SER A 315 -13.31 -6.19 23.40
C SER A 315 -12.71 -4.78 23.22
N GLY A 316 -12.60 -4.32 21.96
CA GLY A 316 -12.04 -3.01 21.62
C GLY A 316 -10.51 -2.95 21.57
N VAL A 317 -9.81 -4.07 21.74
CA VAL A 317 -8.36 -4.17 21.57
C VAL A 317 -8.07 -4.61 20.14
N VAL A 318 -7.44 -3.73 19.36
CA VAL A 318 -7.04 -4.03 17.98
C VAL A 318 -5.79 -4.89 17.99
N SER A 319 -5.79 -5.96 17.19
CA SER A 319 -4.61 -6.78 16.94
C SER A 319 -4.31 -6.87 15.45
N ALA A 320 -3.03 -7.07 15.14
CA ALA A 320 -2.54 -7.20 13.78
C ALA A 320 -1.62 -8.42 13.68
N GLU A 321 -1.78 -9.22 12.62
CA GLU A 321 -0.89 -10.33 12.30
C GLU A 321 -0.33 -10.14 10.89
N ALA A 322 0.98 -10.02 10.76
CA ALA A 322 1.63 -9.99 9.46
C ALA A 322 1.66 -11.41 8.88
N VAL A 323 1.24 -11.56 7.61
CA VAL A 323 1.07 -12.88 6.96
C VAL A 323 1.94 -13.10 5.73
N GLY A 324 2.80 -12.14 5.41
CA GLY A 324 3.65 -12.17 4.22
C GLY A 324 3.39 -11.00 3.30
N GLY A 325 4.19 -10.90 2.25
CA GLY A 325 4.11 -9.77 1.35
C GLY A 325 4.96 -9.94 0.10
N CYS A 326 5.15 -8.84 -0.59
CA CYS A 326 6.15 -8.73 -1.64
C CYS A 326 7.02 -7.50 -1.41
N TYR A 327 8.25 -7.55 -1.89
CA TYR A 327 9.00 -6.34 -2.14
C TYR A 327 8.79 -5.91 -3.58
N VAL A 328 8.91 -4.61 -3.83
CA VAL A 328 8.76 -4.03 -5.17
C VAL A 328 10.00 -3.21 -5.49
N ALA A 329 10.68 -3.55 -6.58
CA ALA A 329 11.91 -2.92 -7.01
C ALA A 329 11.78 -2.15 -8.34
N ARG A 330 12.25 -0.90 -8.37
CA ARG A 330 12.23 0.03 -9.54
C ARG A 330 13.53 0.83 -9.61
N ASN A 331 13.78 1.44 -10.77
CA ASN A 331 14.80 2.48 -10.90
C ASN A 331 14.28 3.86 -10.44
N GLU A 332 12.97 3.97 -10.20
CA GLU A 332 12.29 5.19 -9.78
C GLU A 332 12.15 5.20 -8.25
N VAL A 333 12.07 6.40 -7.66
CA VAL A 333 11.84 6.54 -6.21
C VAL A 333 10.36 6.45 -5.81
N LEU A 334 9.44 6.64 -6.77
CA LEU A 334 8.02 6.43 -6.56
C LEU A 334 7.69 4.93 -6.74
N LEU A 335 7.79 4.17 -5.66
CA LEU A 335 7.73 2.72 -5.66
C LEU A 335 6.30 2.22 -5.47
N HIS A 336 5.75 1.54 -6.48
CA HIS A 336 4.45 0.87 -6.47
C HIS A 336 4.46 -0.25 -7.52
N GLY A 337 3.49 -1.17 -7.44
CA GLY A 337 3.29 -2.21 -8.46
C GLY A 337 2.96 -1.60 -9.83
N ALA A 338 3.86 -1.73 -10.79
CA ALA A 338 3.67 -1.31 -12.17
C ALA A 338 4.36 -2.31 -13.11
N SER A 339 4.08 -2.24 -14.41
CA SER A 339 4.65 -3.15 -15.42
C SER A 339 6.18 -3.14 -15.47
N ASN A 340 6.82 -2.05 -15.07
CA ASN A 340 8.28 -1.96 -14.99
C ASN A 340 8.85 -2.35 -13.61
N ALA A 341 8.04 -2.75 -12.64
CA ALA A 341 8.54 -3.19 -11.35
C ALA A 341 8.90 -4.68 -11.37
N VAL A 342 9.91 -5.06 -10.60
CA VAL A 342 10.18 -6.47 -10.26
C VAL A 342 9.69 -6.72 -8.85
N SER A 343 8.90 -7.79 -8.67
CA SER A 343 8.38 -8.17 -7.36
C SER A 343 8.99 -9.49 -6.89
N GLY A 344 9.29 -9.62 -5.60
CA GLY A 344 9.72 -10.89 -5.00
C GLY A 344 9.12 -11.07 -3.61
N ALA A 345 9.23 -12.27 -3.04
CA ALA A 345 8.52 -12.61 -1.81
C ALA A 345 9.11 -11.88 -0.58
N VAL A 346 8.23 -11.50 0.33
CA VAL A 346 8.57 -11.17 1.72
C VAL A 346 7.92 -12.21 2.62
N LEU A 347 8.73 -12.94 3.36
CA LEU A 347 8.31 -13.92 4.36
C LEU A 347 8.38 -13.29 5.75
N VAL A 348 7.41 -13.65 6.59
CA VAL A 348 7.25 -13.18 7.97
C VAL A 348 7.39 -14.31 8.97
#